data_AF-A0A2G6N7Y4-F1
#
_entry.id   AF-A0A2G6N7Y4-F1
#
_cell.length_a   1.000
_cell.length_b   1.000
_cell.length_c   1.000
_cell.angle_alpha   90.00
_cell.angle_beta   90.00
_cell.angle_gamma   90.00
#
_symmetry.space_group_name_H-M   'P 1'
#
loop_
_entity.id
_entity.type
_entity.pdbx_description
1 polymer ?
#
loop_
_entity_poly.entity_id
_entity_poly.type
_entity_poly.pdbx_seq_one_letter_code
_entity_poly.pdbx_strand_id
1 'polypeptide(L)'
;PAMTQLAATHPLLTAINENAFADARVTRLDAEGISPGPARQIYQPGPDSHRPRQTSPPVHLAEVRIMNLDADKYLEQVSGLWDVIIVDMPDPSSPELTKLYSREFYMKIKRHLSPEGMMAVQSTSPYLAKESFLCIGRTLESAGFTAIPYHDNVPSFGDWGWYLCTRNAQSASKLTHEITRLKFTIPTRYLTPEVFCSQIVFGKGMLETSNAEINTLLFPVLLTLYNHDAWQLE
;
A
#
# COMPACT_ATOMS: atom_id res chain seq x y z
N PRO A 1 -17.58 4.87 0.51
CA PRO A 1 -18.76 4.71 -0.39
C PRO A 1 -18.84 5.77 -1.49
N ALA A 2 -18.86 7.06 -1.13
CA ALA A 2 -18.99 8.16 -2.09
C ALA A 2 -17.85 8.19 -3.14
N MET A 3 -16.60 7.99 -2.71
CA MET A 3 -15.46 7.92 -3.62
C MET A 3 -15.52 6.72 -4.58
N THR A 4 -15.97 5.54 -4.12
CA THR A 4 -16.18 4.38 -4.99
C THR A 4 -17.27 4.65 -6.03
N GLN A 5 -18.35 5.33 -5.63
CA GLN A 5 -19.42 5.72 -6.53
C GLN A 5 -18.92 6.72 -7.56
N LEU A 6 -18.22 7.78 -7.12
CA LEU A 6 -17.60 8.77 -8.00
C LEU A 6 -16.61 8.13 -8.98
N ALA A 7 -15.73 7.24 -8.51
CA ALA A 7 -14.79 6.54 -9.37
C ALA A 7 -15.49 5.63 -10.40
N ALA A 8 -16.69 5.15 -10.09
CA ALA A 8 -17.48 4.34 -11.00
C ALA A 8 -18.33 5.14 -12.00
N THR A 9 -18.81 6.32 -11.63
CA THR A 9 -19.83 7.04 -12.41
C THR A 9 -19.39 8.41 -12.92
N HIS A 10 -18.38 9.03 -12.33
CA HIS A 10 -17.93 10.37 -12.73
C HIS A 10 -17.09 10.31 -14.02
N PRO A 11 -17.45 11.02 -15.10
CA PRO A 11 -16.84 10.86 -16.42
C PRO A 11 -15.31 10.94 -16.43
N LEU A 12 -14.72 11.91 -15.72
CA LEU A 12 -13.27 12.06 -15.64
C LEU A 12 -12.60 10.92 -14.86
N LEU A 13 -13.19 10.47 -13.76
CA LEU A 13 -12.58 9.43 -12.91
C LEU A 13 -12.69 8.07 -13.59
N THR A 14 -13.83 7.80 -14.25
CA THR A 14 -14.02 6.62 -15.09
C THR A 14 -13.03 6.60 -16.26
N ALA A 15 -12.74 7.74 -16.88
CA ALA A 15 -11.73 7.81 -17.94
C ALA A 15 -10.32 7.53 -17.40
N ILE A 16 -9.96 8.12 -16.25
CA ILE A 16 -8.64 7.94 -15.62
C ILE A 16 -8.42 6.49 -15.17
N ASN A 17 -9.45 5.81 -14.68
CA ASN A 17 -9.37 4.42 -14.24
C ASN A 17 -9.73 3.40 -15.33
N GLU A 18 -9.85 3.83 -16.59
CA GLU A 18 -10.18 2.98 -17.74
C GLU A 18 -11.48 2.16 -17.54
N ASN A 19 -12.45 2.72 -16.82
CA ASN A 19 -13.72 2.10 -16.47
C ASN A 19 -13.58 0.77 -15.70
N ALA A 20 -12.54 0.64 -14.86
CA ALA A 20 -12.25 -0.57 -14.09
C ALA A 20 -13.45 -1.11 -13.29
N PHE A 21 -14.34 -0.23 -12.83
CA PHE A 21 -15.51 -0.57 -12.03
C PHE A 21 -16.66 -1.23 -12.81
N ALA A 22 -16.60 -1.27 -14.14
CA ALA A 22 -17.54 -2.00 -15.00
C ALA A 22 -17.02 -3.42 -15.33
N ASP A 23 -15.80 -3.75 -14.94
CA ASP A 23 -15.20 -5.05 -15.21
C ASP A 23 -15.88 -6.16 -14.40
N ALA A 24 -16.21 -7.25 -15.07
CA ALA A 24 -16.82 -8.45 -14.50
C ALA A 24 -16.03 -9.07 -13.34
N ARG A 25 -14.71 -8.81 -13.26
CA ARG A 25 -13.81 -9.27 -12.18
C ARG A 25 -13.95 -8.46 -10.88
N VAL A 26 -14.64 -7.32 -10.92
CA VAL A 26 -14.75 -6.38 -9.80
C VAL A 26 -16.11 -6.54 -9.12
N THR A 27 -16.11 -7.08 -7.91
CA THR A 27 -17.31 -7.20 -7.07
C THR A 27 -17.25 -6.19 -5.93
N ARG A 28 -18.33 -5.41 -5.76
CA ARG A 28 -18.51 -4.53 -4.60
C ARG A 28 -19.28 -5.27 -3.52
N LEU A 29 -18.81 -5.17 -2.28
CA LEU A 29 -19.45 -5.77 -1.12
C LEU A 29 -19.99 -4.64 -0.23
N ASP A 30 -21.29 -4.64 0.01
CA ASP A 30 -21.94 -3.73 0.95
C ASP A 30 -21.72 -4.23 2.38
N ALA A 31 -21.27 -3.34 3.26
CA ALA A 31 -20.84 -3.71 4.60
C ALA A 31 -21.99 -3.61 5.62
N GLU A 32 -22.67 -4.72 5.87
CA GLU A 32 -23.23 -5.03 7.20
C GLU A 32 -22.84 -6.47 7.57
N GLY A 33 -21.88 -6.61 8.49
CA GLY A 33 -21.42 -7.91 9.00
C GLY A 33 -20.69 -8.76 7.96
N ILE A 34 -19.38 -8.57 7.81
CA ILE A 34 -18.59 -9.24 6.77
C ILE A 34 -18.44 -10.74 7.10
N SER A 35 -19.29 -11.56 6.48
CA SER A 35 -18.90 -12.89 6.00
C SER A 35 -18.49 -12.75 4.53
N PRO A 36 -17.40 -13.40 4.07
CA PRO A 36 -17.03 -13.34 2.67
C PRO A 36 -18.18 -13.91 1.82
N GLY A 37 -18.81 -13.05 1.01
CA GLY A 37 -19.83 -13.46 0.07
C GLY A 37 -19.30 -14.51 -0.92
N PRO A 38 -20.18 -15.34 -1.51
CA PRO A 38 -19.77 -16.40 -2.41
C PRO A 38 -19.02 -15.85 -3.62
N ALA A 39 -17.89 -16.47 -3.97
CA ALA A 39 -17.12 -16.14 -5.17
C ALA A 39 -18.02 -16.33 -6.41
N ARG A 40 -18.18 -15.27 -7.20
CA ARG A 40 -19.01 -15.31 -8.42
C ARG A 40 -18.09 -15.20 -9.62
N GLN A 41 -17.97 -16.29 -10.38
CA GLN A 41 -17.24 -16.27 -11.65
C GLN A 41 -18.12 -15.64 -12.73
N ILE A 42 -17.65 -14.55 -13.34
CA ILE A 42 -18.37 -13.84 -14.41
C ILE A 42 -17.52 -13.89 -15.69
N TYR A 43 -18.15 -14.29 -16.80
CA TYR A 43 -17.53 -14.47 -18.11
C TYR A 43 -17.75 -13.24 -19.00
N GLN A 44 -16.77 -12.92 -19.86
CA GLN A 44 -16.87 -11.83 -20.84
C GLN A 44 -17.71 -12.25 -22.06
N PRO A 45 -18.73 -11.47 -22.51
CA PRO A 45 -19.37 -11.69 -23.80
C PRO A 45 -18.45 -11.24 -24.93
N GLY A 46 -18.28 -12.09 -25.95
CA GLY A 46 -17.52 -11.75 -27.16
C GLY A 46 -18.26 -10.75 -28.05
N PRO A 47 -17.56 -9.98 -28.89
CA PRO A 47 -18.19 -9.00 -29.78
C PRO A 47 -18.93 -9.70 -30.92
N ASP A 48 -20.14 -9.23 -31.21
CA ASP A 48 -20.85 -9.55 -32.45
C ASP A 48 -20.00 -9.11 -33.65
N SER A 49 -19.53 -10.08 -34.43
CA SER A 49 -19.46 -9.96 -35.89
C SER A 49 -19.05 -11.29 -36.53
N HIS A 50 -19.73 -11.60 -37.63
CA HIS A 50 -19.48 -12.71 -38.53
C HIS A 50 -18.00 -12.86 -38.92
N ARG A 51 -17.25 -13.73 -38.23
CA ARG A 51 -16.08 -14.49 -38.72
C ARG A 51 -15.69 -15.55 -37.69
N PRO A 52 -15.39 -16.79 -38.09
CA PRO A 52 -14.90 -17.81 -37.17
C PRO A 52 -13.46 -17.47 -36.80
N ARG A 53 -13.28 -16.67 -35.74
CA ARG A 53 -12.00 -16.42 -35.10
C ARG A 53 -11.93 -17.38 -33.92
N GLN A 54 -10.91 -18.23 -33.89
CA GLN A 54 -10.60 -19.09 -32.74
C GLN A 54 -10.70 -18.28 -31.46
N THR A 55 -11.77 -18.51 -30.70
CA THR A 55 -11.96 -17.94 -29.37
C THR A 55 -11.07 -18.74 -28.44
N SER A 56 -9.90 -18.21 -28.11
CA SER A 56 -9.14 -18.73 -26.97
C SER A 56 -10.06 -18.76 -25.75
N PRO A 57 -10.07 -19.85 -24.95
CA PRO A 57 -10.94 -19.95 -23.81
C PRO A 57 -10.65 -18.80 -22.83
N PRO A 58 -11.67 -18.25 -22.15
CA PRO A 58 -11.48 -17.20 -21.17
C PRO A 58 -10.54 -17.69 -20.06
N VAL A 59 -9.43 -16.98 -19.87
CA VAL A 59 -8.45 -17.27 -18.82
C VAL A 59 -8.83 -16.46 -17.59
N HIS A 60 -9.02 -17.13 -16.45
CA HIS A 60 -9.19 -16.47 -15.17
C HIS A 60 -7.88 -15.75 -14.78
N LEU A 61 -7.92 -14.42 -14.71
CA LEU A 61 -6.74 -13.60 -14.38
C LEU A 61 -6.68 -13.24 -12.88
N ALA A 62 -7.78 -12.72 -12.32
CA ALA A 62 -7.88 -12.32 -10.92
C ALA A 62 -9.35 -12.07 -10.53
N GLU A 63 -9.63 -12.16 -9.24
CA GLU A 63 -10.87 -11.71 -8.61
C GLU A 63 -10.58 -10.48 -7.75
N VAL A 64 -11.39 -9.42 -7.89
CA VAL A 64 -11.24 -8.17 -7.14
C VAL A 64 -12.47 -7.92 -6.29
N ARG A 65 -12.26 -7.73 -4.99
CA ARG A 65 -13.32 -7.42 -4.02
C ARG A 65 -13.10 -6.03 -3.45
N ILE A 66 -14.09 -5.17 -3.61
CA ILE A 66 -14.06 -3.79 -3.13
C ILE A 66 -14.97 -3.66 -1.92
N MET A 67 -14.41 -3.18 -0.82
CA MET A 67 -15.12 -3.01 0.43
C MET A 67 -15.00 -1.56 0.91
N ASN A 68 -16.09 -1.00 1.41
CA ASN A 68 -16.15 0.37 1.91
C ASN A 68 -16.24 0.37 3.44
N LEU A 69 -15.08 0.36 4.11
CA LEU A 69 -15.01 0.36 5.57
C LEU A 69 -13.70 0.95 6.09
N ASP A 70 -13.69 1.27 7.38
CA ASP A 70 -12.48 1.62 8.10
C ASP A 70 -11.56 0.38 8.20
N ALA A 71 -10.30 0.54 7.78
CA ALA A 71 -9.34 -0.55 7.72
C ALA A 71 -8.99 -1.12 9.11
N ASP A 72 -8.99 -0.29 10.15
CA ASP A 72 -8.74 -0.75 11.51
C ASP A 72 -9.88 -1.65 12.01
N LYS A 73 -11.13 -1.27 11.69
CA LYS A 73 -12.31 -2.12 11.96
C LYS A 73 -12.30 -3.40 11.13
N TYR A 74 -11.86 -3.34 9.87
CA TYR A 74 -11.74 -4.52 9.02
C TYR A 74 -10.81 -5.56 9.65
N LEU A 75 -9.63 -5.12 10.09
CA LEU A 75 -8.61 -5.99 10.71
C LEU A 75 -9.04 -6.56 12.06
N GLU A 76 -10.06 -5.99 12.71
CA GLU A 76 -10.65 -6.58 13.93
C GLU A 76 -11.60 -7.73 13.65
N GLN A 77 -12.23 -7.73 12.46
CA GLN A 77 -13.34 -8.64 12.13
C GLN A 77 -12.95 -9.72 11.13
N VAL A 78 -12.01 -9.42 10.25
CA VAL A 78 -11.62 -10.31 9.18
C VAL A 78 -10.82 -11.49 9.72
N SER A 79 -10.98 -12.65 9.10
CA SER A 79 -10.14 -13.82 9.34
C SER A 79 -9.31 -14.12 8.09
N GLY A 80 -8.19 -14.81 8.31
CA GLY A 80 -7.28 -15.20 7.23
C GLY A 80 -5.97 -14.42 7.23
N LEU A 81 -5.11 -14.84 6.31
CA LEU A 81 -3.78 -14.32 6.10
C LEU A 81 -3.64 -13.87 4.65
N TRP A 82 -2.83 -12.84 4.43
CA TRP A 82 -2.45 -12.33 3.12
C TRP A 82 -0.95 -12.46 2.94
N ASP A 83 -0.54 -12.82 1.73
CA ASP A 83 0.88 -12.86 1.34
C ASP A 83 1.43 -11.48 1.03
N VAL A 84 0.57 -10.57 0.58
CA VAL A 84 0.95 -9.18 0.30
C VAL A 84 -0.10 -8.25 0.86
N ILE A 85 0.34 -7.23 1.60
CA ILE A 85 -0.50 -6.14 2.10
C ILE A 85 0.09 -4.81 1.61
N ILE A 86 -0.73 -3.96 1.00
CA ILE A 86 -0.31 -2.62 0.56
C ILE A 86 -1.12 -1.61 1.38
N VAL A 87 -0.42 -0.79 2.16
CA VAL A 87 -0.98 0.28 2.96
C VAL A 87 -0.71 1.59 2.23
N ASP A 88 -1.69 2.03 1.46
CA ASP A 88 -1.69 3.27 0.69
C ASP A 88 -2.70 4.24 1.29
N MET A 89 -2.27 4.94 2.34
CA MET A 89 -3.11 5.86 3.11
C MET A 89 -2.66 7.30 2.88
N PRO A 90 -3.56 8.29 3.03
CA PRO A 90 -3.16 9.69 3.09
C PRO A 90 -2.23 9.97 4.28
N ASP A 91 -1.39 10.99 4.13
CA ASP A 91 -0.43 11.39 5.16
C ASP A 91 -1.11 11.71 6.52
N PRO A 92 -0.43 11.47 7.67
CA PRO A 92 -1.00 11.53 9.02
C PRO A 92 -1.26 12.95 9.54
N SER A 93 -2.00 13.74 8.76
CA SER A 93 -2.33 15.16 9.01
C SER A 93 -3.46 15.39 10.00
N SER A 94 -4.26 14.37 10.30
CA SER A 94 -5.35 14.42 11.28
C SER A 94 -5.27 13.26 12.27
N PRO A 95 -5.86 13.37 13.47
CA PRO A 95 -5.90 12.28 14.45
C PRO A 95 -6.43 10.95 13.88
N GLU A 96 -7.43 11.01 13.00
CA GLU A 96 -8.05 9.84 12.36
C GLU A 96 -7.10 9.15 11.38
N LEU A 97 -6.21 9.89 10.74
CA LEU A 97 -5.18 9.34 9.86
C LEU A 97 -3.99 8.85 10.69
N THR A 98 -3.54 9.63 11.68
CA THR A 98 -2.40 9.29 12.55
C THR A 98 -2.59 7.96 13.28
N LYS A 99 -3.82 7.60 13.69
CA LYS A 99 -4.10 6.28 14.29
C LYS A 99 -3.75 5.10 13.36
N LEU A 100 -3.85 5.28 12.04
CA LEU A 100 -3.53 4.27 11.03
C LEU A 100 -2.03 4.14 10.77
N TYR A 101 -1.20 4.93 11.45
CA TYR A 101 0.26 4.82 11.45
C TYR A 101 0.79 4.44 12.85
N SER A 102 -0.07 3.92 13.74
CA SER A 102 0.31 3.57 15.10
C SER A 102 0.94 2.17 15.20
N ARG A 103 1.76 1.95 16.23
CA ARG A 103 2.27 0.62 16.58
C ARG A 103 1.15 -0.41 16.68
N GLU A 104 0.04 -0.04 17.33
CA GLU A 104 -1.10 -0.93 17.55
C GLU A 104 -1.78 -1.33 16.23
N PHE A 105 -1.92 -0.40 15.29
CA PHE A 105 -2.45 -0.69 13.95
C PHE A 105 -1.53 -1.63 13.16
N TYR A 106 -0.21 -1.39 13.17
CA TYR A 106 0.74 -2.29 12.52
C TYR A 106 0.79 -3.67 13.16
N MET A 107 0.62 -3.77 14.49
CA MET A 107 0.47 -5.06 15.17
C MET A 107 -0.79 -5.81 14.71
N LYS A 108 -1.91 -5.11 14.45
CA LYS A 108 -3.11 -5.71 13.86
C LYS A 108 -2.81 -6.26 12.46
N ILE A 109 -2.17 -5.46 11.60
CA ILE A 109 -1.77 -5.91 10.24
C ILE A 109 -0.88 -7.15 10.31
N LYS A 110 0.11 -7.16 11.21
CA LYS A 110 1.05 -8.29 11.35
C LYS A 110 0.36 -9.62 11.63
N ARG A 111 -0.78 -9.61 12.35
CA ARG A 111 -1.57 -10.83 12.63
C ARG A 111 -2.22 -11.41 11.38
N HIS A 112 -2.42 -10.56 10.37
CA HIS A 112 -3.01 -10.91 9.09
C HIS A 112 -1.96 -11.10 7.97
N LEU A 113 -0.67 -10.84 8.23
CA LEU A 113 0.39 -11.12 7.27
C LEU A 113 0.85 -12.57 7.41
N SER A 114 0.93 -13.29 6.28
CA SER A 114 1.45 -14.66 6.24
C SER A 114 2.92 -14.71 6.70
N PRO A 115 3.44 -15.86 7.15
CA PRO A 115 4.81 -15.96 7.67
C PRO A 115 5.89 -15.44 6.72
N GLU A 116 5.74 -15.70 5.42
CA GLU A 116 6.63 -15.22 4.36
C GLU A 116 6.04 -14.02 3.60
N GLY A 117 4.97 -13.43 4.14
CA GLY A 117 4.29 -12.31 3.53
C GLY A 117 5.08 -11.01 3.65
N MET A 118 4.79 -10.09 2.74
CA MET A 118 5.39 -8.76 2.67
C MET A 118 4.34 -7.67 2.76
N MET A 119 4.70 -6.54 3.35
CA MET A 119 3.85 -5.37 3.40
C MET A 119 4.58 -4.16 2.83
N ALA A 120 3.93 -3.38 1.97
CA ALA A 120 4.43 -2.07 1.54
C ALA A 120 3.59 -0.98 2.20
N VAL A 121 4.23 0.05 2.75
CA VAL A 121 3.56 1.16 3.45
C VAL A 121 4.04 2.47 2.85
N GLN A 122 3.13 3.29 2.32
CA GLN A 122 3.44 4.69 2.00
C GLN A 122 3.80 5.43 3.28
N SER A 123 4.81 6.30 3.26
CA SER A 123 5.36 6.87 4.49
C SER A 123 5.82 8.31 4.36
N THR A 124 5.10 9.13 3.59
CA THR A 124 5.40 10.55 3.34
C THR A 124 6.73 10.75 2.61
N SER A 125 7.23 12.00 2.52
CA SER A 125 8.51 12.32 1.88
C SER A 125 9.70 12.10 2.83
N PRO A 126 10.76 11.36 2.43
CA PRO A 126 11.99 11.25 3.23
C PRO A 126 12.83 12.54 3.19
N TYR A 127 12.48 13.49 2.32
CA TYR A 127 13.16 14.78 2.18
C TYR A 127 12.39 15.90 2.88
N LEU A 128 11.14 16.16 2.47
CA LEU A 128 10.31 17.23 3.05
C LEU A 128 9.85 16.85 4.46
N ALA A 129 9.29 15.65 4.60
CA ALA A 129 8.72 15.15 5.85
C ALA A 129 9.65 14.13 6.54
N LYS A 130 10.97 14.37 6.48
CA LYS A 130 12.01 13.42 6.91
C LYS A 130 11.71 12.77 8.26
N GLU A 131 11.38 13.56 9.29
CA GLU A 131 11.16 13.00 10.62
C GLU A 131 9.85 12.19 10.70
N SER A 132 8.83 12.53 9.93
CA SER A 132 7.62 11.70 9.80
C SER A 132 7.94 10.36 9.14
N PHE A 133 8.69 10.39 8.03
CA PHE A 133 9.16 9.18 7.34
C PHE A 133 9.97 8.27 8.28
N LEU A 134 10.92 8.83 9.05
CA LEU A 134 11.74 8.03 9.98
C LEU A 134 10.94 7.54 11.19
N CYS A 135 10.01 8.33 11.72
CA CYS A 135 9.12 7.92 12.81
C CYS A 135 8.22 6.75 12.40
N ILE A 136 7.70 6.75 11.16
CA ILE A 136 6.92 5.62 10.63
C ILE A 136 7.78 4.35 10.59
N GLY A 137 9.02 4.44 10.11
CA GLY A 137 9.99 3.34 10.12
C GLY A 137 10.21 2.76 11.52
N ARG A 138 10.55 3.61 12.50
CA ARG A 138 10.73 3.18 13.91
C ARG A 138 9.45 2.57 14.49
N THR A 139 8.29 3.08 14.10
CA THR A 139 7.00 2.57 14.57
C THR A 139 6.72 1.17 14.01
N LEU A 140 7.02 0.92 12.73
CA LEU A 140 6.96 -0.40 12.10
C LEU A 140 7.90 -1.41 12.79
N GLU A 141 9.14 -1.00 13.06
CA GLU A 141 10.11 -1.81 13.79
C GLU A 141 9.64 -2.12 15.22
N SER A 142 9.02 -1.16 15.90
CA SER A 142 8.45 -1.37 17.24
C SER A 142 7.25 -2.34 17.25
N ALA A 143 6.54 -2.49 16.13
CA ALA A 143 5.55 -3.54 15.91
C ALA A 143 6.18 -4.90 15.53
N GLY A 144 7.52 -4.94 15.45
CA GLY A 144 8.36 -6.11 15.22
C GLY A 144 8.48 -6.50 13.74
N PHE A 145 8.29 -5.57 12.81
CA PHE A 145 8.65 -5.79 11.42
C PHE A 145 10.15 -5.56 11.20
N THR A 146 10.75 -6.27 10.25
CA THR A 146 11.94 -5.74 9.56
C THR A 146 11.42 -4.76 8.51
N ALA A 147 11.83 -3.49 8.55
CA ALA A 147 11.36 -2.45 7.65
C ALA A 147 12.53 -1.89 6.81
N ILE A 148 12.40 -1.95 5.48
CA ILE A 148 13.40 -1.41 4.54
C ILE A 148 12.83 -0.13 3.93
N PRO A 149 13.46 1.03 4.17
CA PRO A 149 13.06 2.26 3.53
C PRO A 149 13.37 2.18 2.04
N TYR A 150 12.47 2.72 1.21
CA TYR A 150 12.74 2.99 -0.19
C TYR A 150 11.99 4.26 -0.62
N HIS A 151 12.47 4.92 -1.66
CA HIS A 151 11.93 6.19 -2.10
C HIS A 151 12.09 6.37 -3.61
N ASP A 152 11.30 7.27 -4.17
CA ASP A 152 11.41 7.66 -5.58
C ASP A 152 10.82 9.05 -5.81
N ASN A 153 11.24 9.71 -6.89
CA ASN A 153 10.67 10.98 -7.30
C ASN A 153 9.35 10.75 -8.06
N VAL A 154 8.25 11.13 -7.42
CA VAL A 154 6.93 11.18 -8.04
C VAL A 154 6.69 12.61 -8.54
N PRO A 155 6.55 12.87 -9.86
CA PRO A 155 6.57 14.24 -10.40
C PRO A 155 5.58 15.24 -9.77
N SER A 156 4.44 14.77 -9.27
CA SER A 156 3.42 15.59 -8.61
C SER A 156 3.66 15.82 -7.11
N PHE A 157 4.53 15.03 -6.48
CA PHE A 157 4.78 15.04 -5.03
C PHE A 157 6.26 15.26 -4.64
N GLY A 158 7.17 15.21 -5.60
CA GLY A 158 8.61 15.23 -5.35
C GLY A 158 9.12 13.89 -4.81
N ASP A 159 10.14 13.95 -3.95
CA ASP A 159 10.71 12.74 -3.35
C ASP A 159 9.72 12.10 -2.37
N TRP A 160 9.26 10.89 -2.68
CA TRP A 160 8.23 10.18 -1.94
C TRP A 160 8.75 8.86 -1.39
N GLY A 161 8.34 8.50 -0.18
CA GLY A 161 8.91 7.41 0.58
C GLY A 161 7.91 6.32 0.96
N TRP A 162 8.45 5.12 1.10
CA TRP A 162 7.74 3.92 1.54
C TRP A 162 8.64 3.04 2.40
N TYR A 163 8.04 2.07 3.09
CA TYR A 163 8.74 0.97 3.73
C TYR A 163 8.25 -0.38 3.22
N LEU A 164 9.20 -1.26 2.86
CA LEU A 164 8.95 -2.67 2.61
C LEU A 164 9.19 -3.47 3.89
N CYS A 165 8.17 -4.16 4.36
CA CYS A 165 8.12 -4.78 5.67
C CYS A 165 7.96 -6.29 5.58
N THR A 166 8.69 -7.05 6.39
CA THR A 166 8.53 -8.50 6.54
C THR A 166 8.32 -8.89 7.98
N ARG A 167 7.56 -9.97 8.21
CA ARG A 167 7.24 -10.47 9.56
C ARG A 167 8.45 -11.05 10.29
N ASN A 168 9.29 -11.79 9.56
CA ASN A 168 10.44 -12.49 10.11
C ASN A 168 11.61 -11.52 10.25
N ALA A 169 12.42 -11.74 11.30
CA ALA A 169 13.71 -11.09 11.51
C ALA A 169 14.76 -11.57 10.49
N GLN A 170 14.39 -11.59 9.20
CA GLN A 170 15.40 -11.59 8.17
C GLN A 170 16.20 -10.29 8.34
N SER A 171 17.52 -10.41 8.26
CA SER A 171 18.37 -9.23 8.31
C SER A 171 17.96 -8.30 7.16
N ALA A 172 17.77 -7.01 7.44
CA ALA A 172 17.50 -6.01 6.41
C ALA A 172 18.52 -6.13 5.26
N SER A 173 19.79 -6.37 5.59
CA SER A 173 20.85 -6.61 4.60
C SER A 173 20.56 -7.75 3.62
N LYS A 174 19.98 -8.86 4.09
CA LYS A 174 19.63 -10.01 3.24
C LYS A 174 18.52 -9.63 2.27
N LEU A 175 17.48 -8.96 2.76
CA LEU A 175 16.34 -8.57 1.93
C LEU A 175 16.73 -7.47 0.92
N THR A 176 17.55 -6.49 1.32
CA THR A 176 18.19 -5.53 0.39
C THR A 176 18.98 -6.27 -0.70
N HIS A 177 19.74 -7.30 -0.32
CA HIS A 177 20.51 -8.10 -1.26
C HIS A 177 19.62 -8.94 -2.20
N GLU A 178 18.44 -9.36 -1.78
CA GLU A 178 17.46 -10.03 -2.65
C GLU A 178 16.82 -9.05 -3.63
N ILE A 179 16.45 -7.84 -3.17
CA ILE A 179 15.93 -6.75 -4.03
C ILE A 179 16.91 -6.43 -5.16
N THR A 180 18.20 -6.29 -4.84
CA THR A 180 19.24 -5.99 -5.85
C THR A 180 19.43 -7.07 -6.93
N ARG A 181 18.90 -8.27 -6.72
CA ARG A 181 18.92 -9.36 -7.71
C ARG A 181 17.58 -9.61 -8.38
N LEU A 182 16.54 -8.86 -8.00
CA LEU A 182 15.21 -9.08 -8.52
C LEU A 182 15.21 -8.90 -10.03
N LYS A 183 14.61 -9.85 -10.74
CA LYS A 183 14.37 -9.75 -12.17
C LYS A 183 12.90 -10.02 -12.41
N PHE A 184 12.25 -9.14 -13.15
CA PHE A 184 10.87 -9.32 -13.56
C PHE A 184 10.72 -8.96 -15.04
N THR A 185 9.85 -9.70 -15.71
CA THR A 185 9.57 -9.56 -17.15
C THR A 185 8.16 -9.06 -17.42
N ILE A 186 7.47 -8.59 -16.37
CA ILE A 186 6.14 -8.01 -16.50
C ILE A 186 6.22 -6.68 -17.27
N PRO A 187 5.28 -6.40 -18.20
CA PRO A 187 5.24 -5.10 -18.86
C PRO A 187 4.94 -3.99 -17.85
N THR A 188 5.84 -3.01 -17.75
CA THR A 188 5.70 -1.83 -16.89
C THR A 188 5.91 -0.57 -17.73
N ARG A 189 5.34 0.55 -17.28
CA ARG A 189 5.56 1.87 -17.91
C ARG A 189 6.72 2.65 -17.31
N TYR A 190 7.11 2.32 -16.08
CA TYR A 190 8.06 3.08 -15.28
C TYR A 190 9.08 2.16 -14.62
N LEU A 191 8.60 1.21 -13.80
CA LEU A 191 9.46 0.40 -12.95
C LEU A 191 10.30 -0.59 -13.77
N THR A 192 11.62 -0.50 -13.70
CA THR A 192 12.55 -1.56 -14.15
C THR A 192 13.26 -2.17 -12.94
N PRO A 193 13.90 -3.35 -13.07
CA PRO A 193 14.73 -3.89 -12.00
C PRO A 193 15.77 -2.90 -11.49
N GLU A 194 16.42 -2.18 -12.40
CA GLU A 194 17.45 -1.19 -12.08
C GLU A 194 16.88 0.01 -11.33
N VAL A 195 15.72 0.52 -11.76
CA VAL A 195 15.01 1.60 -11.06
C VAL A 195 14.65 1.14 -9.65
N PHE A 196 14.02 -0.04 -9.50
CA PHE A 196 13.66 -0.57 -8.19
C PHE A 196 14.87 -0.76 -7.27
N CYS A 197 16.00 -1.20 -7.81
CA CYS A 197 17.25 -1.29 -7.05
C CYS A 197 17.77 0.08 -6.60
N SER A 198 17.54 1.14 -7.37
CA SER A 198 17.97 2.49 -6.99
C SER A 198 17.12 3.10 -5.87
N GLN A 199 15.84 2.68 -5.75
CA GLN A 199 14.91 3.23 -4.76
C GLN A 199 15.31 2.93 -3.31
N ILE A 200 16.11 1.90 -3.06
CA ILE A 200 16.61 1.55 -1.71
C ILE A 200 17.92 2.29 -1.36
N VAL A 201 18.42 3.17 -2.23
CA VAL A 201 19.68 3.87 -2.05
C VAL A 201 19.44 5.28 -1.55
N PHE A 202 19.94 5.58 -0.35
CA PHE A 202 19.82 6.89 0.27
C PHE A 202 21.17 7.63 0.32
N GLY A 203 21.12 8.95 0.24
CA GLY A 203 22.27 9.82 0.45
C GLY A 203 22.77 9.80 1.90
N LYS A 204 24.01 10.25 2.11
CA LYS A 204 24.64 10.31 3.44
C LYS A 204 23.79 11.16 4.40
N GLY A 205 23.48 10.62 5.57
CA GLY A 205 22.71 11.32 6.60
C GLY A 205 21.20 11.44 6.34
N MET A 206 20.67 10.94 5.22
CA MET A 206 19.23 11.02 4.92
C MET A 206 18.39 10.19 5.90
N LEU A 207 18.92 9.06 6.34
CA LEU A 207 18.24 8.16 7.30
C LEU A 207 18.67 8.38 8.76
N GLU A 208 19.49 9.40 9.03
CA GLU A 208 19.98 9.69 10.38
C GLU A 208 19.08 10.70 11.09
N THR A 209 18.72 10.40 12.34
CA THR A 209 18.00 11.29 13.25
C THR A 209 18.36 10.97 14.69
N SER A 210 18.26 11.97 15.57
CA SER A 210 18.39 11.80 17.03
C SER A 210 17.05 11.50 17.71
N ASN A 211 15.93 11.62 17.00
CA ASN A 211 14.60 11.34 17.54
C ASN A 211 14.36 9.81 17.64
N ALA A 212 13.95 9.35 18.82
CA ALA A 212 13.66 7.94 19.11
C ALA A 212 12.15 7.67 19.33
N GLU A 213 11.30 8.68 19.19
CA GLU A 213 9.87 8.58 19.39
C GLU A 213 9.22 7.67 18.35
N ILE A 214 8.21 6.93 18.81
CA ILE A 214 7.35 6.06 18.01
C ILE A 214 5.92 6.53 18.13
N ASN A 215 5.14 6.34 17.06
CA ASN A 215 3.74 6.70 17.04
C ASN A 215 2.90 5.58 17.65
N THR A 216 2.14 5.91 18.70
CA THR A 216 1.20 4.98 19.35
C THR A 216 -0.17 5.62 19.46
N LEU A 217 -1.22 4.83 19.69
CA LEU A 217 -2.57 5.38 19.88
C LEU A 217 -2.66 6.36 21.06
N LEU A 218 -1.88 6.12 22.13
CA LEU A 218 -1.89 6.98 23.33
C LEU A 218 -0.92 8.16 23.21
N PHE A 219 0.07 8.08 22.32
CA PHE A 219 1.07 9.10 22.10
C PHE A 219 1.28 9.31 20.58
N PRO A 220 0.37 10.05 19.92
CA PRO A 220 0.33 10.18 18.46
C PRO A 220 1.32 11.23 17.93
N VAL A 221 2.63 11.00 18.13
CA VAL A 221 3.69 11.97 17.80
C VAL A 221 3.72 12.38 16.34
N LEU A 222 3.28 11.51 15.43
CA LEU A 222 3.27 11.80 13.99
C LEU A 222 2.38 13.00 13.65
N LEU A 223 1.33 13.26 14.43
CA LEU A 223 0.48 14.42 14.21
C LEU A 223 1.26 15.73 14.39
N THR A 224 2.15 15.78 15.38
CA THR A 224 3.02 16.94 15.61
C THR A 224 4.11 17.00 14.56
N LEU A 225 4.86 15.91 14.36
CA LEU A 225 5.98 15.85 13.42
C LEU A 225 5.56 16.23 12.00
N TYR A 226 4.40 15.77 11.55
CA TYR A 226 3.90 16.07 10.21
C TYR A 226 3.37 17.49 10.08
N ASN A 227 2.54 17.95 11.01
CA ASN A 227 1.90 19.27 10.87
C ASN A 227 2.81 20.45 11.23
N HIS A 228 3.83 20.24 12.06
CA HIS A 228 4.68 21.33 12.54
C HIS A 228 6.09 21.30 11.96
N ASP A 229 6.69 20.12 11.76
CA ASP A 229 8.12 20.03 11.43
C ASP A 229 8.37 19.75 9.94
N ALA A 230 7.45 19.06 9.26
CA ALA A 230 7.62 18.65 7.86
C ALA A 230 7.56 19.80 6.84
N TRP A 231 6.94 20.93 7.20
CA TRP A 231 6.71 22.05 6.28
C TRP A 231 7.55 23.29 6.62
N GLN A 232 8.53 23.17 7.52
CA GLN A 232 9.40 24.29 7.88
C GLN A 232 10.51 24.56 6.84
N LEU A 233 10.66 23.68 5.85
CA LEU A 233 11.68 23.78 4.80
C LEU A 233 11.16 24.49 3.52
N GLU A 234 9.93 25.00 3.54
CA GLU A 234 9.40 25.97 2.57
C GLU A 234 9.72 27.40 2.98
#